data_AF-A0A5S6QIE6-F1
#
_entry.id   AF-A0A5S6QIE6-F1
#
_cell.length_a   1.000
_cell.length_b   1.000
_cell.length_c   1.000
_cell.angle_alpha   90.00
_cell.angle_beta   90.00
_cell.angle_gamma   90.00
#
_symmetry.space_group_name_H-M   'P 1'
#
loop_
_entity.id
_entity.type
_entity.pdbx_description
1 polymer ?
#
loop_
_entity_poly.entity_id
_entity_poly.type
_entity_poly.pdbx_seq_one_letter_code
_entity_poly.pdbx_strand_id
1 'polypeptide(L)'
;MSNDFLSMCTDLKCSVTFNRHLLPKAAAVLQYDRTLRPKDLPPRTRRPDQHYVFFLMESPHHISQVAFRLLARNYYTLTMSYRRDSDIYTPFGFLQPRKKRRNTPHQIWKSIALSKPKGAVWMGSFCSSPGKREVYISKLKQYMELDVYGRCGNLKCKKEATAYMKHDPCEQMLRKNYKFYIAFENSVCKDYITEKVFNRLDSYLVPVVFKRSVAEPLLPEGSFIAADDFKGPKELADYLNYLNQNVTAYTKYYEWKDHFEVVPFPGGLHMGMCQLCARIRADRDVKAIYPSESAADIHKWYIGRGECIPDYGILLSRENKSS
;
A
#
# COMPACT_ATOMS: atom_id res chain seq x y z
N MET A 1 23.49 5.34 13.53
CA MET A 1 23.21 5.00 12.12
C MET A 1 22.41 3.70 12.14
N SER A 2 21.29 3.60 11.43
CA SER A 2 20.56 2.34 11.28
C SER A 2 20.77 1.82 9.87
N ASN A 3 21.16 0.54 9.76
CA ASN A 3 21.29 -0.16 8.49
C ASN A 3 20.04 -1.00 8.16
N ASP A 4 19.02 -1.00 9.02
CA ASP A 4 17.85 -1.87 8.85
C ASP A 4 17.08 -1.53 7.57
N PHE A 5 16.95 -0.23 7.27
CA PHE A 5 16.34 0.28 6.03
C PHE A 5 17.09 -0.12 4.76
N LEU A 6 18.37 -0.49 4.85
CA LEU A 6 19.25 -0.87 3.74
C LEU A 6 19.62 -2.36 3.79
N SER A 7 18.90 -3.15 4.59
CA SER A 7 19.16 -4.58 4.79
C SER A 7 19.13 -5.41 3.49
N MET A 8 18.47 -4.93 2.44
CA MET A 8 18.39 -5.58 1.13
C MET A 8 19.55 -5.23 0.18
N CYS A 9 20.46 -4.32 0.56
CA CYS A 9 21.54 -3.81 -0.30
C CYS A 9 22.76 -3.35 0.52
N THR A 10 23.22 -4.19 1.45
CA THR A 10 24.33 -3.88 2.35
C THR A 10 25.65 -3.63 1.60
N ASP A 11 25.78 -4.16 0.39
CA ASP A 11 26.89 -4.00 -0.54
C ASP A 11 27.03 -2.56 -1.08
N LEU A 12 25.93 -1.78 -1.10
CA LEU A 12 25.96 -0.38 -1.53
C LEU A 12 26.58 0.56 -0.48
N LYS A 13 26.88 0.10 0.75
CA LYS A 13 27.61 0.87 1.78
C LYS A 13 27.08 2.29 2.07
N CYS A 14 25.77 2.53 1.94
CA CYS A 14 25.14 3.74 2.48
C CYS A 14 24.78 3.57 3.97
N SER A 15 24.53 4.67 4.67
CA SER A 15 24.02 4.65 6.05
C SER A 15 22.91 5.67 6.25
N VAL A 16 21.93 5.33 7.09
CA VAL A 16 20.81 6.23 7.44
C VAL A 16 21.02 6.76 8.86
N THR A 17 20.79 8.05 9.05
CA THR A 17 20.91 8.72 10.35
C THR A 17 19.82 9.76 10.54
N PHE A 18 19.33 9.87 11.76
CA PHE A 18 18.40 10.92 12.19
C PHE A 18 19.12 12.10 12.88
N ASN A 19 20.45 12.03 13.01
CA ASN A 19 21.27 13.07 13.63
C ASN A 19 21.39 14.29 12.69
N ARG A 20 20.74 15.39 13.06
CA ARG A 20 20.72 16.65 12.29
C ARG A 20 22.07 17.33 12.17
N HIS A 21 23.01 17.09 13.08
CA HIS A 21 24.36 17.65 13.00
C HIS A 21 25.15 17.13 11.79
N LEU A 22 24.70 16.02 11.17
CA LEU A 22 25.32 15.46 9.98
C LEU A 22 24.74 16.00 8.67
N LEU A 23 23.74 16.89 8.74
CA LEU A 23 23.14 17.52 7.56
C LEU A 23 24.18 18.12 6.57
N PRO A 24 25.23 18.84 7.01
CA PRO A 24 26.24 19.38 6.08
C PRO A 24 27.03 18.29 5.33
N LYS A 25 27.11 17.08 5.88
CA LYS A 25 27.85 15.94 5.32
C LYS A 25 26.96 14.97 4.55
N ALA A 26 25.65 15.02 4.73
CA ALA A 26 24.71 14.09 4.10
C ALA A 26 24.69 14.28 2.57
N ALA A 27 24.68 13.17 1.82
CA ALA A 27 24.52 13.20 0.38
C ALA A 27 23.05 13.38 -0.05
N ALA A 28 22.11 12.99 0.81
CA ALA A 28 20.68 13.24 0.63
C ALA A 28 19.97 13.52 1.96
N VAL A 29 18.89 14.30 1.87
CA VAL A 29 17.99 14.62 2.98
C VAL A 29 16.60 14.11 2.60
N LEU A 30 16.19 13.00 3.23
CA LEU A 30 14.87 12.41 3.05
C LEU A 30 13.86 13.09 3.98
N GLN A 31 12.83 13.72 3.41
CA GLN A 31 11.83 14.45 4.20
C GLN A 31 10.46 13.81 4.08
N TYR A 32 9.99 13.20 5.17
CA TYR A 32 8.65 12.62 5.24
C TYR A 32 7.59 13.72 5.38
N ASP A 33 6.87 14.01 4.30
CA ASP A 33 6.02 15.20 4.18
C ASP A 33 4.98 15.31 5.31
N ARG A 34 4.24 14.22 5.59
CA ARG A 34 3.11 14.20 6.54
C ARG A 34 3.42 14.84 7.89
N THR A 35 4.64 14.63 8.39
CA THR A 35 5.08 15.07 9.72
C THR A 35 6.16 16.14 9.65
N LEU A 36 6.47 16.65 8.46
CA LEU A 36 7.47 17.68 8.26
C LEU A 36 6.93 19.01 8.80
N ARG A 37 7.58 19.55 9.84
CA ARG A 37 7.23 20.85 10.40
C ARG A 37 8.13 21.92 9.77
N PRO A 38 7.68 23.17 9.65
CA PRO A 38 8.51 24.27 9.14
C PRO A 38 9.85 24.45 9.84
N LYS A 39 9.90 24.20 11.16
CA LYS A 39 11.15 24.26 11.95
C LYS A 39 12.13 23.11 11.69
N ASP A 40 11.69 22.06 11.00
CA ASP A 40 12.53 20.92 10.62
C ASP A 40 13.15 21.13 9.24
N LEU A 41 12.87 22.27 8.59
CA LEU A 41 13.42 22.62 7.29
C LEU A 41 14.87 23.11 7.44
N PRO A 42 15.78 22.64 6.59
CA PRO A 42 17.15 23.14 6.57
C PRO A 42 17.22 24.57 6.02
N PRO A 43 18.34 25.29 6.24
CA PRO A 43 18.53 26.64 5.72
C PRO A 43 18.34 26.70 4.19
N ARG A 44 17.93 27.88 3.69
CA ARG A 44 17.72 28.10 2.25
C ARG A 44 18.99 27.87 1.42
N THR A 45 20.15 28.19 1.99
CA THR A 45 21.44 27.91 1.37
C THR A 45 21.80 26.44 1.55
N ARG A 46 21.91 25.73 0.44
CA ARG A 46 22.18 24.29 0.40
C ARG A 46 23.48 24.04 -0.34
N ARG A 47 24.05 22.88 -0.04
CA ARG A 47 25.07 22.29 -0.90
C ARG A 47 24.46 21.97 -2.27
N PRO A 48 25.10 22.38 -3.38
CA PRO A 48 24.57 22.14 -4.73
C PRO A 48 24.58 20.65 -5.10
N ASP A 49 25.41 19.84 -4.45
CA ASP A 49 25.60 18.40 -4.65
C ASP A 49 24.82 17.54 -3.64
N GLN A 50 23.81 18.10 -2.96
CA GLN A 50 22.98 17.38 -1.99
C GLN A 50 21.55 17.16 -2.51
N HIS A 51 21.07 15.91 -2.48
CA HIS A 51 19.67 15.63 -2.79
C HIS A 51 18.72 16.04 -1.66
N TYR A 52 17.56 16.58 -2.04
CA TYR A 52 16.43 16.83 -1.17
C TYR A 52 15.26 16.00 -1.68
N VAL A 53 14.85 15.00 -0.92
CA VAL A 53 13.94 13.98 -1.42
C VAL A 53 12.57 14.16 -0.76
N PHE A 54 11.55 14.43 -1.57
CA PHE A 54 10.16 14.39 -1.13
C PHE A 54 9.80 12.93 -0.86
N PHE A 55 9.44 12.60 0.38
CA PHE A 55 9.03 11.24 0.74
C PHE A 55 7.62 11.23 1.32
N LEU A 56 6.74 10.47 0.68
CA LEU A 56 5.39 10.26 1.21
C LEU A 56 4.83 8.91 0.76
N MET A 57 4.39 8.12 1.73
CA MET A 57 3.74 6.82 1.52
C MET A 57 2.20 6.91 1.67
N GLU A 58 1.68 8.06 2.05
CA GLU A 58 0.26 8.31 2.22
C GLU A 58 -0.36 8.96 0.97
N SER A 59 -1.66 8.80 0.77
CA SER A 59 -2.34 9.37 -0.40
C SER A 59 -2.28 10.90 -0.48
N PRO A 60 -2.57 11.51 -1.66
CA PRO A 60 -2.75 12.96 -1.82
C PRO A 60 -3.66 13.64 -0.81
N HIS A 61 -4.63 12.93 -0.22
CA HIS A 61 -5.52 13.49 0.82
C HIS A 61 -4.83 13.65 2.18
N HIS A 62 -3.62 13.12 2.33
CA HIS A 62 -2.89 13.06 3.59
C HIS A 62 -1.55 13.80 3.52
N ILE A 63 -1.38 14.74 2.60
CA ILE A 63 -0.22 15.66 2.62
C ILE A 63 -0.17 16.56 3.86
N SER A 64 0.99 17.14 4.15
CA SER A 64 1.15 18.21 5.14
C SER A 64 0.51 19.50 4.64
N GLN A 65 -0.34 20.13 5.45
CA GLN A 65 -1.03 21.36 5.06
C GLN A 65 -0.08 22.55 4.85
N VAL A 66 1.04 22.56 5.59
CA VAL A 66 1.99 23.68 5.60
C VAL A 66 3.20 23.37 4.74
N ALA A 67 3.90 22.26 5.02
CA ALA A 67 5.16 21.95 4.35
C ALA A 67 4.96 21.70 2.85
N PHE A 68 3.94 20.90 2.48
CA PHE A 68 3.67 20.61 1.07
C PHE A 68 3.47 21.87 0.24
N ARG A 69 2.71 22.85 0.76
CA ARG A 69 2.47 24.13 0.08
C ARG A 69 3.74 24.97 -0.06
N LEU A 70 4.54 25.07 1.00
CA LEU A 70 5.74 25.89 1.03
C LEU A 70 6.86 25.35 0.14
N LEU A 71 6.91 24.03 -0.04
CA LEU A 71 8.01 23.32 -0.69
C LEU A 71 7.60 22.73 -2.05
N ALA A 72 6.44 23.11 -2.57
CA ALA A 72 5.85 22.49 -3.75
C ALA A 72 6.71 22.62 -5.01
N ARG A 73 7.48 23.72 -5.13
CA ARG A 73 8.17 24.08 -6.36
C ARG A 73 9.67 24.27 -6.15
N ASN A 74 10.47 23.64 -7.01
CA ASN A 74 11.93 23.79 -7.09
C ASN A 74 12.67 23.63 -5.75
N TYR A 75 12.07 22.90 -4.80
CA TYR A 75 12.67 22.65 -3.49
C TYR A 75 13.27 21.24 -3.46
N TYR A 76 12.55 20.23 -3.95
CA TYR A 76 13.01 18.86 -3.96
C TYR A 76 13.81 18.58 -5.23
N THR A 77 14.78 17.67 -5.13
CA THR A 77 15.53 17.18 -6.29
C THR A 77 15.01 15.84 -6.78
N LEU A 78 14.44 15.02 -5.90
CA LEU A 78 13.86 13.72 -6.22
C LEU A 78 12.53 13.51 -5.46
N THR A 79 11.68 12.64 -5.99
CA THR A 79 10.49 12.13 -5.32
C THR A 79 10.65 10.65 -4.96
N MET A 80 10.14 10.27 -3.79
CA MET A 80 10.11 8.91 -3.29
C MET A 80 8.71 8.61 -2.77
N SER A 81 8.00 7.67 -3.38
CA SER A 81 6.60 7.37 -3.02
C SER A 81 6.15 6.01 -3.55
N TYR A 82 4.94 5.58 -3.17
CA TYR A 82 4.25 4.42 -3.76
C TYR A 82 3.84 4.64 -5.22
N ARG A 83 3.94 5.86 -5.74
CA ARG A 83 3.63 6.19 -7.13
C ARG A 83 4.66 5.57 -8.06
N ARG A 84 4.21 4.84 -9.09
CA ARG A 84 5.14 4.19 -10.03
C ARG A 84 5.93 5.18 -10.90
N ASP A 85 5.45 6.41 -10.99
CA ASP A 85 6.08 7.53 -11.70
C ASP A 85 6.87 8.47 -10.77
N SER A 86 7.22 8.04 -9.55
CA SER A 86 8.22 8.75 -8.72
C SER A 86 9.65 8.41 -9.15
N ASP A 87 10.61 9.29 -8.87
CA ASP A 87 12.03 9.00 -9.14
C ASP A 87 12.52 7.75 -8.41
N ILE A 88 12.04 7.53 -7.18
CA ILE A 88 12.35 6.39 -6.33
C ILE A 88 11.04 5.66 -5.95
N TYR A 89 10.68 4.66 -6.75
CA TYR A 89 9.47 3.87 -6.52
C TYR A 89 9.58 3.03 -5.24
N THR A 90 8.67 3.29 -4.32
CA THR A 90 8.65 2.72 -2.97
C THR A 90 7.25 2.17 -2.67
N PRO A 91 6.89 0.97 -3.16
CA PRO A 91 5.60 0.37 -2.84
C PRO A 91 5.55 -0.12 -1.38
N PHE A 92 4.36 -0.41 -0.87
CA PHE A 92 4.22 -1.04 0.45
C PHE A 92 4.68 -2.50 0.44
N GLY A 93 4.48 -3.20 -0.67
CA GLY A 93 4.95 -4.55 -0.92
C GLY A 93 4.92 -4.84 -2.42
N PHE A 94 5.45 -5.99 -2.83
CA PHE A 94 5.47 -6.36 -4.24
C PHE A 94 5.46 -7.89 -4.41
N LEU A 95 5.20 -8.33 -5.63
CA LEU A 95 5.31 -9.73 -6.03
C LEU A 95 6.55 -9.91 -6.90
N GLN A 96 7.27 -11.01 -6.67
CA GLN A 96 8.39 -11.42 -7.50
C GLN A 96 8.13 -12.81 -8.09
N PRO A 97 8.49 -13.07 -9.36
CA PRO A 97 8.43 -14.42 -9.91
C PRO A 97 9.27 -15.39 -9.07
N ARG A 98 8.74 -16.59 -8.83
CA ARG A 98 9.51 -17.65 -8.18
C ARG A 98 10.65 -18.11 -9.08
N LYS A 99 11.83 -18.32 -8.51
CA LYS A 99 12.95 -18.98 -9.21
C LYS A 99 12.57 -20.39 -9.71
N LYS A 100 11.77 -21.11 -8.91
CA LYS A 100 11.21 -22.42 -9.26
C LYS A 100 9.71 -22.40 -9.06
N ARG A 101 8.96 -22.59 -10.14
CA ARG A 101 7.49 -22.72 -10.11
C ARG A 101 7.11 -23.87 -9.17
N ARG A 102 6.07 -23.67 -8.38
CA ARG A 102 5.46 -24.74 -7.59
C ARG A 102 4.41 -25.47 -8.43
N ASN A 103 4.08 -26.67 -8.03
CA ASN A 103 2.95 -27.41 -8.59
C ASN A 103 2.14 -27.92 -7.41
N THR A 104 1.44 -27.01 -6.73
CA THR A 104 0.69 -27.37 -5.54
C THR A 104 -0.57 -28.14 -5.93
N PRO A 105 -0.76 -29.38 -5.44
CA PRO A 105 -1.96 -30.15 -5.76
C PRO A 105 -3.23 -29.41 -5.34
N HIS A 106 -4.25 -29.45 -6.19
CA HIS A 106 -5.54 -28.79 -5.94
C HIS A 106 -6.17 -29.19 -4.59
N GLN A 107 -5.94 -30.43 -4.13
CA GLN A 107 -6.41 -30.90 -2.82
C GLN A 107 -5.82 -30.12 -1.64
N ILE A 108 -4.59 -29.60 -1.74
CA ILE A 108 -4.00 -28.74 -0.70
C ILE A 108 -4.74 -27.41 -0.65
N TRP A 109 -5.03 -26.81 -1.80
CA TRP A 109 -5.86 -25.59 -1.90
C TRP A 109 -7.26 -25.80 -1.35
N LYS A 110 -7.89 -26.91 -1.69
CA LYS A 110 -9.20 -27.30 -1.17
C LYS A 110 -9.18 -27.45 0.35
N SER A 111 -8.18 -28.14 0.90
CA SER A 111 -8.01 -28.32 2.35
C SER A 111 -7.88 -26.98 3.09
N ILE A 112 -7.01 -26.08 2.59
CA ILE A 112 -6.83 -24.73 3.17
C ILE A 112 -8.12 -23.90 3.06
N ALA A 113 -8.85 -23.99 1.96
CA ALA A 113 -10.10 -23.28 1.76
C ALA A 113 -11.21 -23.77 2.71
N LEU A 114 -11.30 -25.08 2.93
CA LEU A 114 -12.30 -25.70 3.81
C LEU A 114 -11.96 -25.53 5.29
N SER A 115 -10.69 -25.34 5.66
CA SER A 115 -10.29 -25.10 7.05
C SER A 115 -10.71 -23.74 7.61
N LYS A 116 -11.19 -22.83 6.75
CA LYS A 116 -11.56 -21.45 7.12
C LYS A 116 -13.07 -21.37 7.40
N PRO A 117 -13.49 -21.25 8.68
CA PRO A 117 -14.89 -21.26 9.07
C PRO A 117 -15.67 -19.98 8.73
N LYS A 118 -15.00 -18.86 8.47
CA LYS A 118 -15.64 -17.55 8.27
C LYS A 118 -15.46 -17.02 6.85
N GLY A 119 -16.44 -16.25 6.41
CA GLY A 119 -16.47 -15.60 5.10
C GLY A 119 -15.52 -14.41 5.00
N ALA A 120 -16.03 -13.21 5.28
CA ALA A 120 -15.32 -11.95 5.06
C ALA A 120 -15.00 -11.18 6.34
N VAL A 121 -13.90 -10.43 6.32
CA VAL A 121 -13.48 -9.55 7.42
C VAL A 121 -12.92 -8.24 6.92
N TRP A 122 -13.17 -7.16 7.65
CA TRP A 122 -12.58 -5.85 7.45
C TRP A 122 -11.89 -5.35 8.73
N MET A 123 -10.72 -4.73 8.57
CA MET A 123 -10.01 -4.05 9.66
C MET A 123 -9.94 -2.54 9.40
N GLY A 124 -10.68 -1.76 10.18
CA GLY A 124 -10.80 -0.32 10.03
C GLY A 124 -10.54 0.45 11.33
N SER A 125 -9.61 1.41 11.31
CA SER A 125 -9.37 2.34 12.42
C SER A 125 -9.65 3.81 12.08
N PHE A 126 -9.82 4.13 10.79
CA PHE A 126 -10.17 5.44 10.29
C PHE A 126 -11.49 5.34 9.53
N CYS A 127 -12.56 5.88 10.13
CA CYS A 127 -13.97 5.67 9.77
C CYS A 127 -14.60 6.93 9.15
N SER A 128 -13.78 7.85 8.68
CA SER A 128 -14.21 9.06 7.97
C SER A 128 -13.24 9.27 6.82
N SER A 129 -13.12 8.23 5.99
CA SER A 129 -12.08 8.16 4.98
C SER A 129 -12.41 9.06 3.79
N PRO A 130 -11.42 9.68 3.12
CA PRO A 130 -11.65 10.44 1.89
C PRO A 130 -12.40 9.66 0.81
N GLY A 131 -12.11 8.36 0.69
CA GLY A 131 -12.80 7.45 -0.22
C GLY A 131 -14.15 6.91 0.28
N LYS A 132 -14.60 7.28 1.50
CA LYS A 132 -15.85 6.83 2.12
C LYS A 132 -16.05 5.31 2.14
N ARG A 133 -14.98 4.56 2.33
CA ARG A 133 -15.03 3.08 2.38
C ARG A 133 -15.97 2.56 3.46
N GLU A 134 -16.08 3.28 4.58
CA GLU A 134 -16.98 2.93 5.68
C GLU A 134 -18.47 2.90 5.25
N VAL A 135 -18.87 3.74 4.30
CA VAL A 135 -20.23 3.77 3.77
C VAL A 135 -20.51 2.50 2.97
N TYR A 136 -19.58 2.13 2.09
CA TYR A 136 -19.71 0.89 1.32
C TYR A 136 -19.71 -0.34 2.22
N ILE A 137 -18.83 -0.38 3.24
CA ILE A 137 -18.83 -1.47 4.23
C ILE A 137 -20.19 -1.55 4.93
N SER A 138 -20.76 -0.43 5.38
CA SER A 138 -22.06 -0.41 6.04
C SER A 138 -23.16 -1.00 5.16
N LYS A 139 -23.14 -0.74 3.85
CA LYS A 139 -24.07 -1.33 2.89
C LYS A 139 -23.80 -2.81 2.64
N LEU A 140 -22.54 -3.21 2.47
CA LEU A 140 -22.16 -4.61 2.25
C LEU A 140 -22.62 -5.51 3.41
N LYS A 141 -22.52 -5.02 4.66
CA LYS A 141 -23.02 -5.71 5.86
C LYS A 141 -24.52 -6.01 5.86
N GLN A 142 -25.32 -5.34 5.02
CA GLN A 142 -26.76 -5.59 4.92
C GLN A 142 -27.07 -6.86 4.10
N TYR A 143 -26.11 -7.32 3.29
CA TYR A 143 -26.31 -8.43 2.34
C TYR A 143 -25.45 -9.66 2.65
N MET A 144 -24.48 -9.56 3.56
CA MET A 144 -23.68 -10.70 4.01
C MET A 144 -23.12 -10.51 5.42
N GLU A 145 -22.77 -11.62 6.07
CA GLU A 145 -21.97 -11.58 7.29
C GLU A 145 -20.57 -11.02 7.00
N LEU A 146 -20.21 -9.97 7.71
CA LEU A 146 -18.92 -9.31 7.60
C LEU A 146 -18.47 -8.85 9.00
N ASP A 147 -17.40 -9.51 9.47
CA ASP A 147 -16.77 -9.16 10.73
C ASP A 147 -15.94 -7.89 10.58
N VAL A 148 -16.15 -6.94 11.51
CA VAL A 148 -15.46 -5.64 11.48
C VAL A 148 -14.65 -5.44 12.76
N TYR A 149 -13.34 -5.37 12.58
CA TYR A 149 -12.37 -5.15 13.64
C TYR A 149 -11.83 -3.71 13.64
N GLY A 150 -11.44 -3.23 14.81
CA GLY A 150 -10.79 -1.92 14.99
C GLY A 150 -11.77 -0.86 15.47
N ARG A 151 -11.46 0.43 15.24
CA ARG A 151 -12.32 1.54 15.70
C ARG A 151 -13.62 1.66 14.91
N CYS A 152 -13.69 1.09 13.71
CA CYS A 152 -14.88 1.14 12.86
C CYS A 152 -15.85 -0.04 13.09
N GLY A 153 -15.59 -0.88 14.09
CA GLY A 153 -16.48 -1.98 14.47
C GLY A 153 -16.29 -2.39 15.93
N ASN A 154 -16.95 -3.47 16.31
CA ASN A 154 -17.03 -3.90 17.71
C ASN A 154 -16.00 -5.00 18.05
N LEU A 155 -15.41 -5.64 17.04
CA LEU A 155 -14.42 -6.68 17.26
C LEU A 155 -13.04 -6.08 17.49
N LYS A 156 -12.26 -6.72 18.38
CA LYS A 156 -10.88 -6.34 18.65
C LYS A 156 -9.97 -7.52 18.47
N CYS A 157 -8.74 -7.23 18.06
CA CYS A 157 -7.67 -8.19 18.03
C CYS A 157 -6.44 -7.52 18.67
N LYS A 158 -5.69 -8.27 19.46
CA LYS A 158 -4.46 -7.77 20.07
C LYS A 158 -3.39 -7.72 18.99
N LYS A 159 -3.02 -6.51 18.58
CA LYS A 159 -1.82 -6.29 17.75
C LYS A 159 -0.61 -6.28 18.65
N GLU A 160 0.43 -7.01 18.28
CA GLU A 160 1.74 -6.81 18.88
C GLU A 160 2.38 -5.54 18.30
N ALA A 161 3.38 -4.99 18.99
CA ALA A 161 4.04 -3.73 18.57
C ALA A 161 4.64 -3.83 17.16
N THR A 162 4.95 -5.04 16.70
CA THR A 162 5.38 -5.39 15.35
C THR A 162 4.19 -5.83 14.48
N ALA A 163 3.18 -4.96 14.40
CA ALA A 163 2.16 -5.07 13.35
C ALA A 163 2.89 -5.29 12.02
N TYR A 164 2.40 -6.20 11.17
CA TYR A 164 2.98 -6.61 9.86
C TYR A 164 3.85 -7.87 9.86
N MET A 165 4.14 -8.51 10.99
CA MET A 165 4.80 -9.82 11.00
C MET A 165 3.82 -10.99 10.88
N LYS A 166 4.20 -12.04 10.14
CA LYS A 166 3.42 -13.29 9.96
C LYS A 166 3.06 -14.00 11.27
N HIS A 167 3.79 -13.69 12.35
CA HIS A 167 3.58 -14.24 13.69
C HIS A 167 2.62 -13.40 14.55
N ASP A 168 2.21 -12.21 14.10
CA ASP A 168 1.27 -11.37 14.84
C ASP A 168 -0.04 -12.14 15.10
N PRO A 169 -0.56 -12.13 16.35
CA PRO A 169 -1.77 -12.86 16.70
C PRO A 169 -3.00 -12.48 15.88
N CYS A 170 -3.16 -11.20 15.49
CA CYS A 170 -4.26 -10.80 14.60
C CYS A 170 -4.10 -11.43 13.22
N GLU A 171 -2.91 -11.36 12.62
CA GLU A 171 -2.67 -11.93 11.28
C GLU A 171 -2.85 -13.45 11.27
N GLN A 172 -2.41 -14.15 12.32
CA GLN A 172 -2.63 -15.59 12.46
C GLN A 172 -4.11 -15.93 12.63
N MET A 173 -4.86 -15.13 13.40
CA MET A 173 -6.30 -15.27 13.54
C MET A 173 -6.99 -15.08 12.18
N LEU A 174 -6.60 -14.07 11.40
CA LEU A 174 -7.16 -13.86 10.06
C LEU A 174 -6.88 -15.03 9.13
N ARG A 175 -5.60 -15.47 9.08
CA ARG A 175 -5.14 -16.60 8.27
C ARG A 175 -5.92 -17.87 8.56
N LYS A 176 -6.18 -18.17 9.83
CA LYS A 176 -6.90 -19.38 10.24
C LYS A 176 -8.39 -19.30 9.95
N ASN A 177 -9.01 -18.12 10.10
CA ASN A 177 -10.46 -18.04 10.20
C ASN A 177 -11.18 -17.61 8.92
N TYR A 178 -10.62 -16.70 8.11
CA TYR A 178 -11.38 -16.04 7.04
C TYR A 178 -10.93 -16.43 5.64
N LYS A 179 -11.89 -16.40 4.71
CA LYS A 179 -11.68 -16.57 3.27
C LYS A 179 -11.38 -15.25 2.56
N PHE A 180 -12.08 -14.17 2.90
CA PHE A 180 -11.95 -12.87 2.25
C PHE A 180 -11.45 -11.81 3.22
N TYR A 181 -10.54 -10.97 2.75
CA TYR A 181 -10.13 -9.76 3.45
C TYR A 181 -10.56 -8.54 2.64
N ILE A 182 -11.44 -7.71 3.20
CA ILE A 182 -11.83 -6.45 2.54
C ILE A 182 -10.67 -5.46 2.66
N ALA A 183 -9.93 -5.28 1.58
CA ALA A 183 -8.69 -4.51 1.51
C ALA A 183 -8.93 -3.09 0.99
N PHE A 184 -10.05 -2.47 1.34
CA PHE A 184 -10.37 -1.13 0.87
C PHE A 184 -9.43 -0.08 1.49
N GLU A 185 -8.76 0.65 0.61
CA GLU A 185 -7.93 1.78 1.00
C GLU A 185 -8.75 2.97 1.49
N ASN A 186 -8.14 3.82 2.30
CA ASN A 186 -8.79 5.04 2.81
C ASN A 186 -9.04 6.08 1.69
N SER A 187 -8.35 5.95 0.57
CA SER A 187 -8.37 6.86 -0.58
C SER A 187 -8.29 6.01 -1.84
N VAL A 188 -9.02 6.39 -2.88
CA VAL A 188 -8.91 5.73 -4.19
C VAL A 188 -8.13 6.66 -5.08
N CYS A 189 -6.82 6.42 -5.21
CA CYS A 189 -5.90 7.24 -5.98
C CYS A 189 -5.02 6.33 -6.83
N LYS A 190 -4.45 6.87 -7.91
CA LYS A 190 -3.57 6.10 -8.79
C LYS A 190 -2.40 5.48 -8.04
N ASP A 191 -2.18 4.19 -8.32
CA ASP A 191 -1.18 3.30 -7.73
C ASP A 191 -1.27 3.08 -6.20
N TYR A 192 -2.27 3.65 -5.51
CA TYR A 192 -2.35 3.57 -4.04
C TYR A 192 -2.94 2.23 -3.58
N ILE A 193 -2.08 1.22 -3.47
CA ILE A 193 -2.35 -0.07 -2.82
C ILE A 193 -1.31 -0.27 -1.72
N THR A 194 -1.77 -0.58 -0.51
CA THR A 194 -0.91 -0.56 0.67
C THR A 194 -0.71 -1.93 1.32
N GLU A 195 -0.13 -1.93 2.52
CA GLU A 195 0.08 -3.09 3.38
C GLU A 195 -1.20 -3.92 3.62
N LYS A 196 -2.39 -3.31 3.45
CA LYS A 196 -3.69 -4.00 3.58
C LYS A 196 -3.78 -5.20 2.64
N VAL A 197 -3.32 -5.03 1.41
CA VAL A 197 -3.23 -6.09 0.42
C VAL A 197 -1.98 -6.93 0.66
N PHE A 198 -0.79 -6.33 0.56
CA PHE A 198 0.46 -7.08 0.45
C PHE A 198 0.78 -7.96 1.66
N ASN A 199 0.42 -7.55 2.88
CA ASN A 199 0.74 -8.34 4.07
C ASN A 199 -0.09 -9.62 4.20
N ARG A 200 -1.20 -9.74 3.44
CA ARG A 200 -2.15 -10.85 3.55
C ARG A 200 -2.25 -11.70 2.29
N LEU A 201 -1.58 -11.30 1.21
CA LEU A 201 -1.52 -12.08 -0.02
C LEU A 201 -0.98 -13.50 0.20
N ASP A 202 -0.03 -13.71 1.12
CA ASP A 202 0.48 -15.06 1.48
C ASP A 202 -0.36 -15.75 2.60
N SER A 203 -1.41 -15.11 3.11
CA SER A 203 -2.26 -15.64 4.20
C SER A 203 -3.39 -16.56 3.72
N TYR A 204 -3.46 -16.85 2.42
CA TYR A 204 -4.57 -17.59 1.82
C TYR A 204 -5.92 -16.93 2.13
N LEU A 205 -5.97 -15.61 2.19
CA LEU A 205 -7.21 -14.86 2.08
C LEU A 205 -7.22 -14.22 0.69
N VAL A 206 -8.38 -14.17 0.07
CA VAL A 206 -8.56 -13.43 -1.19
C VAL A 206 -8.83 -11.96 -0.84
N PRO A 207 -7.98 -11.01 -1.26
CA PRO A 207 -8.24 -9.60 -1.05
C PRO A 207 -9.40 -9.13 -1.93
N VAL A 208 -10.33 -8.39 -1.31
CA VAL A 208 -11.38 -7.66 -2.00
C VAL A 208 -10.96 -6.19 -2.04
N VAL A 209 -10.55 -5.71 -3.21
CA VAL A 209 -10.05 -4.34 -3.41
C VAL A 209 -11.16 -3.41 -3.88
N PHE A 210 -10.98 -2.09 -3.72
CA PHE A 210 -12.06 -1.16 -4.03
C PHE A 210 -12.21 -0.89 -5.53
N LYS A 211 -11.10 -0.81 -6.26
CA LYS A 211 -11.05 -0.43 -7.68
C LYS A 211 -10.06 -1.30 -8.46
N ARG A 212 -10.54 -1.98 -9.51
CA ARG A 212 -9.74 -2.86 -10.37
C ARG A 212 -8.54 -2.15 -10.99
N SER A 213 -8.77 -1.00 -11.63
CA SER A 213 -7.72 -0.29 -12.38
C SER A 213 -6.55 0.20 -11.53
N VAL A 214 -6.72 0.29 -10.20
CA VAL A 214 -5.65 0.64 -9.26
C VAL A 214 -4.84 -0.60 -8.83
N ALA A 215 -5.50 -1.76 -8.73
CA ALA A 215 -4.89 -3.00 -8.23
C ALA A 215 -4.29 -3.89 -9.33
N GLU A 216 -4.95 -3.99 -10.48
CA GLU A 216 -4.57 -4.84 -11.60
C GLU A 216 -3.14 -4.64 -12.12
N PRO A 217 -2.58 -3.42 -12.17
CA PRO A 217 -1.19 -3.24 -12.59
C PRO A 217 -0.16 -3.78 -11.59
N LEU A 218 -0.57 -4.10 -10.35
CA LEU A 218 0.31 -4.50 -9.25
C LEU A 218 0.10 -5.95 -8.81
N LEU A 219 -1.02 -6.57 -9.17
CA LEU A 219 -1.45 -7.87 -8.69
C LEU A 219 -1.72 -8.82 -9.87
N PRO A 220 -1.35 -10.11 -9.78
CA PRO A 220 -1.66 -11.07 -10.83
C PRO A 220 -3.16 -11.19 -11.09
N GLU A 221 -3.52 -11.51 -12.33
CA GLU A 221 -4.89 -11.89 -12.67
C GLU A 221 -5.35 -13.08 -11.79
N GLY A 222 -6.62 -13.07 -11.39
CA GLY A 222 -7.17 -14.09 -10.49
C GLY A 222 -6.62 -14.05 -9.06
N SER A 223 -5.89 -13.01 -8.64
CA SER A 223 -5.38 -12.91 -7.26
C SER A 223 -6.24 -12.08 -6.32
N PHE A 224 -7.22 -11.34 -6.83
CA PHE A 224 -8.08 -10.43 -6.09
C PHE A 224 -9.49 -10.34 -6.70
N ILE A 225 -10.42 -9.81 -5.93
CA ILE A 225 -11.77 -9.45 -6.37
C ILE A 225 -11.89 -7.93 -6.29
N ALA A 226 -12.37 -7.24 -7.33
CA ALA A 226 -12.60 -5.80 -7.27
C ALA A 226 -14.08 -5.50 -7.05
N ALA A 227 -14.37 -4.60 -6.11
CA ALA A 227 -15.74 -4.22 -5.80
C ALA A 227 -16.44 -3.52 -6.98
N ASP A 228 -15.68 -2.83 -7.84
CA ASP A 228 -16.21 -2.14 -9.02
C ASP A 228 -16.40 -3.02 -10.25
N ASP A 229 -16.18 -4.33 -10.13
CA ASP A 229 -16.65 -5.31 -11.11
C ASP A 229 -18.16 -5.60 -10.98
N PHE A 230 -18.79 -5.12 -9.90
CA PHE A 230 -20.17 -5.39 -9.54
C PHE A 230 -21.01 -4.10 -9.57
N LYS A 231 -22.31 -4.22 -9.82
CA LYS A 231 -23.27 -3.10 -9.83
C LYS A 231 -23.44 -2.44 -8.47
N GLY A 232 -23.02 -3.10 -7.39
CA GLY A 232 -23.06 -2.54 -6.04
C GLY A 232 -22.81 -3.59 -4.95
N PRO A 233 -22.98 -3.18 -3.67
CA PRO A 233 -22.66 -4.02 -2.51
C PRO A 233 -23.41 -5.36 -2.48
N LYS A 234 -24.67 -5.39 -2.95
CA LYS A 234 -25.47 -6.62 -2.98
C LYS A 234 -24.88 -7.67 -3.92
N GLU A 235 -24.55 -7.28 -5.15
CA GLU A 235 -24.03 -8.23 -6.14
C GLU A 235 -22.63 -8.73 -5.76
N LEU A 236 -21.80 -7.86 -5.16
CA LEU A 236 -20.55 -8.29 -4.54
C LEU A 236 -20.80 -9.31 -3.42
N ALA A 237 -21.77 -9.07 -2.53
CA ALA A 237 -22.12 -10.00 -1.46
C ALA A 237 -22.60 -11.35 -2.02
N ASP A 238 -23.46 -11.33 -3.03
CA ASP A 238 -23.96 -12.54 -3.71
C ASP A 238 -22.78 -13.35 -4.29
N TYR A 239 -21.81 -12.69 -4.92
CA TYR A 239 -20.60 -13.34 -5.44
C TYR A 239 -19.71 -13.93 -4.35
N LEU A 240 -19.47 -13.20 -3.25
CA LEU A 240 -18.68 -13.71 -2.13
C LEU A 240 -19.37 -14.89 -1.44
N ASN A 241 -20.70 -14.88 -1.34
CA ASN A 241 -21.50 -15.99 -0.82
C ASN A 241 -21.45 -17.22 -1.74
N TYR A 242 -21.53 -17.02 -3.06
CA TYR A 242 -21.31 -18.09 -4.04
C TYR A 242 -19.94 -18.75 -3.84
N LEU A 243 -18.87 -17.96 -3.71
CA LEU A 243 -17.53 -18.49 -3.47
C LEU A 243 -17.38 -19.18 -2.10
N ASN A 244 -18.11 -18.73 -1.07
CA ASN A 244 -18.12 -19.40 0.23
C ASN A 244 -18.64 -20.84 0.11
N GLN A 245 -19.65 -21.06 -0.75
CA GLN A 245 -20.31 -22.35 -0.98
C GLN A 245 -19.64 -23.19 -2.08
N ASN A 246 -18.88 -22.57 -2.98
CA ASN A 246 -18.20 -23.24 -4.09
C ASN A 246 -16.68 -23.25 -3.93
N VAL A 247 -16.15 -24.29 -3.28
CA VAL A 247 -14.71 -24.44 -3.02
C VAL A 247 -13.88 -24.52 -4.30
N THR A 248 -14.42 -25.12 -5.36
CA THR A 248 -13.71 -25.22 -6.66
C THR A 248 -13.52 -23.85 -7.29
N ALA A 249 -14.55 -23.01 -7.29
CA ALA A 249 -14.45 -21.64 -7.77
C ALA A 249 -13.51 -20.79 -6.89
N TYR A 250 -13.63 -20.92 -5.57
CA TYR A 250 -12.80 -20.16 -4.63
C TYR A 250 -11.31 -20.50 -4.73
N THR A 251 -10.95 -21.78 -4.91
CA THR A 251 -9.54 -22.21 -4.96
C THR A 251 -8.78 -21.74 -6.20
N LYS A 252 -9.48 -21.31 -7.26
CA LYS A 252 -8.84 -20.64 -8.41
C LYS A 252 -8.06 -19.39 -8.00
N TYR A 253 -8.51 -18.69 -6.96
CA TYR A 253 -7.82 -17.50 -6.43
C TYR A 253 -6.47 -17.80 -5.74
N TYR A 254 -6.06 -19.07 -5.65
CA TYR A 254 -4.75 -19.47 -5.12
C TYR A 254 -3.74 -19.87 -6.21
N GLU A 255 -4.16 -20.08 -7.45
CA GLU A 255 -3.31 -20.63 -8.52
C GLU A 255 -2.07 -19.76 -8.80
N TRP A 256 -2.22 -18.43 -8.76
CA TRP A 256 -1.12 -17.50 -8.94
C TRP A 256 0.04 -17.69 -7.93
N LYS A 257 -0.22 -18.27 -6.75
CA LYS A 257 0.79 -18.45 -5.68
C LYS A 257 1.92 -19.40 -6.07
N ASP A 258 1.68 -20.25 -7.08
CA ASP A 258 2.69 -21.14 -7.64
C ASP A 258 3.70 -20.42 -8.54
N HIS A 259 3.35 -19.22 -8.98
CA HIS A 259 4.14 -18.39 -9.90
C HIS A 259 4.90 -17.29 -9.17
N PHE A 260 4.34 -16.76 -8.07
CA PHE A 260 4.88 -15.58 -7.39
C PHE A 260 5.15 -15.80 -5.91
N GLU A 261 6.15 -15.07 -5.42
CA GLU A 261 6.43 -14.83 -4.00
C GLU A 261 5.98 -13.42 -3.63
N VAL A 262 5.43 -13.29 -2.44
CA VAL A 262 5.01 -12.01 -1.88
C VAL A 262 6.14 -11.47 -1.02
N VAL A 263 6.54 -10.22 -1.28
CA VAL A 263 7.40 -9.44 -0.40
C VAL A 263 6.51 -8.40 0.30
N PRO A 264 6.10 -8.63 1.56
CA PRO A 264 5.20 -7.74 2.28
C PRO A 264 5.93 -6.48 2.78
N PHE A 265 5.19 -5.57 3.42
CA PHE A 265 5.79 -4.43 4.11
C PHE A 265 6.69 -4.92 5.26
N PRO A 266 7.90 -4.33 5.48
CA PRO A 266 8.46 -3.13 4.85
C PRO A 266 9.36 -3.39 3.63
N GLY A 267 9.27 -4.54 2.94
CA GLY A 267 10.20 -4.88 1.86
C GLY A 267 10.23 -3.88 0.71
N GLY A 268 9.08 -3.30 0.33
CA GLY A 268 9.05 -2.24 -0.68
C GLY A 268 9.70 -0.92 -0.22
N LEU A 269 9.63 -0.61 1.09
CA LEU A 269 10.38 0.49 1.70
C LEU A 269 11.89 0.26 1.61
N HIS A 270 12.35 -0.95 1.98
CA HIS A 270 13.78 -1.29 1.90
C HIS A 270 14.27 -1.23 0.45
N MET A 271 13.47 -1.72 -0.50
CA MET A 271 13.77 -1.63 -1.93
C MET A 271 13.90 -0.17 -2.39
N GLY A 272 12.96 0.72 -2.03
CA GLY A 272 13.06 2.14 -2.36
C GLY A 272 14.28 2.82 -1.72
N MET A 273 14.62 2.49 -0.47
CA MET A 273 15.83 2.99 0.19
C MET A 273 17.11 2.52 -0.51
N CYS A 274 17.14 1.28 -1.00
CA CYS A 274 18.23 0.76 -1.80
C CYS A 274 18.36 1.47 -3.16
N GLN A 275 17.24 1.73 -3.84
CA GLN A 275 17.22 2.52 -5.07
C GLN A 275 17.75 3.94 -4.83
N LEU A 276 17.33 4.59 -3.74
CA LEU A 276 17.83 5.91 -3.36
C LEU A 276 19.34 5.88 -3.11
N CYS A 277 19.84 4.89 -2.37
CA CYS A 277 21.27 4.72 -2.14
C CYS A 277 22.05 4.54 -3.46
N ALA A 278 21.56 3.68 -4.37
CA ALA A 278 22.17 3.49 -5.68
C ALA A 278 22.19 4.79 -6.50
N ARG A 279 21.07 5.54 -6.49
CA ARG A 279 20.94 6.83 -7.17
C ARG A 279 21.95 7.86 -6.66
N ILE A 280 22.04 8.04 -5.35
CA ILE A 280 22.98 8.98 -4.73
C ILE A 280 24.44 8.60 -5.02
N ARG A 281 24.75 7.30 -5.06
CA ARG A 281 26.10 6.83 -5.40
C ARG A 281 26.46 7.10 -6.85
N ALA A 282 25.51 6.95 -7.77
CA ALA A 282 25.70 7.30 -9.17
C ALA A 282 25.94 8.81 -9.35
N ASP A 283 25.28 9.63 -8.53
CA ASP A 283 25.40 11.09 -8.57
C ASP A 283 26.57 11.65 -7.72
N ARG A 284 27.46 10.80 -7.18
CA ARG A 284 28.51 11.21 -6.21
C ARG A 284 29.49 12.27 -6.74
N ASP A 285 29.71 12.30 -8.05
CA ASP A 285 30.67 13.17 -8.73
C ASP A 285 29.95 14.37 -9.41
N VAL A 286 28.63 14.49 -9.24
CA VAL A 286 27.81 15.57 -9.79
C VAL A 286 27.98 16.83 -8.93
N LYS A 287 28.42 17.93 -9.53
CA LYS A 287 28.68 19.19 -8.83
C LYS A 287 27.42 19.98 -8.46
N ALA A 288 26.34 19.79 -9.22
CA ALA A 288 25.07 20.49 -9.02
C ALA A 288 23.90 19.59 -9.43
N ILE A 289 22.95 19.40 -8.51
CA ILE A 289 21.75 18.60 -8.70
C ILE A 289 20.56 19.53 -8.90
N TYR A 290 19.75 19.23 -9.93
CA TYR A 290 18.53 19.96 -10.24
C TYR A 290 17.30 19.08 -10.00
N PRO A 291 16.11 19.68 -9.81
CA PRO A 291 14.86 18.93 -9.72
C PRO A 291 14.62 18.04 -10.94
N SER A 292 14.26 16.78 -10.69
CA SER A 292 13.64 15.91 -11.69
C SER A 292 12.28 16.44 -12.15
N GLU A 293 11.71 15.83 -13.19
CA GLU A 293 10.37 16.20 -13.68
C GLU A 293 9.31 16.10 -12.56
N SER A 294 9.32 15.01 -11.78
CA SER A 294 8.39 14.82 -10.67
C SER A 294 8.66 15.72 -9.47
N ALA A 295 9.91 16.14 -9.26
CA ALA A 295 10.30 16.97 -8.11
C ALA A 295 10.20 18.48 -8.37
N ALA A 296 10.19 18.92 -9.63
CA ALA A 296 10.14 20.34 -10.01
C ALA A 296 8.85 21.03 -9.52
N ASP A 297 7.70 20.37 -9.64
CA ASP A 297 6.42 20.79 -9.07
C ASP A 297 5.68 19.58 -8.49
N ILE A 298 5.93 19.28 -7.21
CA ILE A 298 5.32 18.13 -6.52
C ILE A 298 3.81 18.32 -6.35
N HIS A 299 3.29 19.54 -6.39
CA HIS A 299 1.84 19.76 -6.35
C HIS A 299 1.20 19.30 -7.66
N LYS A 300 1.77 19.72 -8.80
CA LYS A 300 1.33 19.28 -10.13
C LYS A 300 1.45 17.78 -10.28
N TRP A 301 2.57 17.19 -9.86
CA TRP A 301 2.78 15.74 -9.96
C TRP A 301 1.89 14.95 -8.98
N TYR A 302 1.97 15.22 -7.69
CA TYR A 302 1.37 14.36 -6.67
C TYR A 302 -0.15 14.55 -6.52
N ILE A 303 -0.60 15.80 -6.54
CA ILE A 303 -2.04 16.11 -6.46
C ILE A 303 -2.64 16.11 -7.87
N GLY A 304 -2.06 16.91 -8.77
CA GLY A 304 -2.62 17.10 -10.12
C GLY A 304 -2.68 15.83 -10.97
N ARG A 305 -1.67 14.96 -10.89
CA ARG A 305 -1.66 13.63 -11.55
C ARG A 305 -2.01 12.48 -10.60
N GLY A 306 -2.55 12.78 -9.41
CA GLY A 306 -2.89 11.80 -8.37
C GLY A 306 -4.08 10.91 -8.71
N GLU A 307 -4.95 11.38 -9.61
CA GLU A 307 -6.16 10.67 -10.09
C GLU A 307 -7.02 10.13 -8.93
N CYS A 308 -7.17 10.94 -7.88
CA CYS A 308 -7.95 10.56 -6.71
C CYS A 308 -9.46 10.74 -6.95
N ILE A 309 -10.25 9.74 -6.57
CA ILE A 309 -11.70 9.76 -6.65
C ILE A 309 -12.27 9.96 -5.24
N PRO A 310 -12.74 11.18 -4.90
CA PRO A 310 -13.35 11.42 -3.60
C PRO A 310 -14.68 10.66 -3.48
N ASP A 311 -15.06 10.32 -2.25
CA ASP A 311 -16.37 9.71 -1.95
C ASP A 311 -16.69 8.44 -2.74
N TYR A 312 -15.67 7.72 -3.21
CA TYR A 312 -15.83 6.56 -4.09
C TYR A 312 -16.77 5.50 -3.53
N GLY A 313 -16.71 5.25 -2.22
CA GLY A 313 -17.61 4.31 -1.55
C GLY A 313 -19.07 4.73 -1.58
N ILE A 314 -19.38 6.02 -1.61
CA ILE A 314 -20.74 6.51 -1.82
C ILE A 314 -21.15 6.27 -3.28
N LEU A 315 -20.28 6.62 -4.23
CA LEU A 315 -20.54 6.45 -5.66
C LEU A 315 -20.83 4.98 -6.00
N LEU A 316 -19.99 4.07 -5.51
CA LEU A 316 -20.10 2.63 -5.77
C LEU A 316 -21.24 1.96 -4.98
N SER A 317 -21.79 2.64 -3.97
CA SER A 317 -22.96 2.14 -3.22
C SER A 317 -24.29 2.50 -3.85
N ARG A 318 -24.31 3.33 -4.91
CA ARG A 318 -25.55 3.66 -5.61
C ARG A 318 -25.97 2.46 -6.43
N GLU A 319 -26.95 1.71 -5.95
CA GLU A 319 -27.67 0.78 -6.80
C GLU A 319 -28.25 1.60 -7.96
N ASN A 320 -27.91 1.24 -9.20
CA ASN A 320 -28.63 1.78 -10.35
C ASN A 320 -30.11 1.45 -10.12
N LYS A 321 -30.91 2.46 -9.76
CA LYS A 321 -32.36 2.43 -9.89
C LYS A 321 -32.69 2.44 -11.38
N SER A 322 -32.37 1.35 -12.06
CA SER A 322 -32.92 1.06 -13.37
C SER A 322 -34.09 0.11 -13.11
N SER A 323 -35.25 0.78 -13.04
CA SER A 323 -36.64 0.30 -13.20
C SER A 323 -36.83 -0.78 -14.24
#